data_AF-A0A3S5AGQ3-F1
#
_entry.id   AF-A0A3S5AGQ3-F1
#
_cell.length_a   1.000
_cell.length_b   1.000
_cell.length_c   1.000
_cell.angle_alpha   90.00
_cell.angle_beta   90.00
_cell.angle_gamma   90.00
#
_symmetry.space_group_name_H-M   'P 1'
#
loop_
_entity.id
_entity.type
_entity.pdbx_description
1 polymer ?
#
loop_
_entity_poly.entity_id
_entity_poly.type
_entity_poly.pdbx_seq_one_letter_code
_entity_poly.pdbx_strand_id
1 'polypeptide(L)'
;MLIDMKGLEVEEALRKMMGNIHPDGEAQKISSLIRTFQEAYIRQNPEKAGIEFHDPETIETLAYSILMLHTDLYNPNVNRHGRRMTVGDFIKNNQEIDGGRDLPNEWLVSIYSRIEAEEFKTLPDLTDKLRYIDRLLKGPLKPETFVQRYRRLIGWTFAQEVSGELLISKRSIELSVIYADSKPDDNIIAGKKR
;
A
#
# COMPACT_ATOMS: atom_id res chain seq x y z
N MET A 1 -16.94 5.18 -7.20
CA MET A 1 -15.97 5.71 -6.22
C MET A 1 -16.54 6.97 -5.56
N LEU A 2 -16.48 7.07 -4.22
CA LEU A 2 -17.00 8.20 -3.41
C LEU A 2 -15.94 9.27 -3.08
N ILE A 3 -14.78 9.21 -3.72
CA ILE A 3 -13.66 10.10 -3.46
C ILE A 3 -13.81 11.35 -4.33
N ASP A 4 -13.86 12.51 -3.69
CA ASP A 4 -13.94 13.81 -4.38
C ASP A 4 -12.58 14.18 -4.98
N MET A 5 -12.55 14.29 -6.30
CA MET A 5 -11.35 14.57 -7.10
C MET A 5 -11.52 15.83 -7.96
N LYS A 6 -12.56 16.64 -7.71
CA LYS A 6 -12.84 17.83 -8.49
C LYS A 6 -11.70 18.85 -8.40
N GLY A 7 -11.25 19.33 -9.55
CA GLY A 7 -10.20 20.34 -9.68
C GLY A 7 -8.79 19.86 -9.37
N LEU A 8 -8.60 18.61 -8.95
CA LEU A 8 -7.28 18.05 -8.66
C LEU A 8 -6.51 17.74 -9.94
N GLU A 9 -5.18 17.72 -9.85
CA GLU A 9 -4.34 17.07 -10.85
C GLU A 9 -4.49 15.53 -10.81
N VAL A 10 -4.07 14.85 -11.88
CA VAL A 10 -4.18 13.39 -11.97
C VAL A 10 -3.45 12.70 -10.82
N GLU A 11 -2.23 13.13 -10.49
CA GLU A 11 -1.45 12.48 -9.44
C GLU A 11 -1.98 12.80 -8.03
N GLU A 12 -2.55 13.99 -7.81
CA GLU A 12 -3.22 14.36 -6.56
C GLU A 12 -4.47 13.52 -6.33
N ALA A 13 -5.30 13.39 -7.37
CA ALA A 13 -6.48 12.54 -7.35
C ALA A 13 -6.10 11.07 -7.10
N LEU A 14 -5.04 10.59 -7.76
CA LEU A 14 -4.53 9.24 -7.59
C LEU A 14 -4.00 9.02 -6.17
N ARG A 15 -3.22 9.95 -5.63
CA ARG A 15 -2.72 9.94 -4.25
C ARG A 15 -3.88 9.86 -3.25
N LYS A 16 -4.91 10.68 -3.45
CA LYS A 16 -6.11 10.69 -2.60
C LYS A 16 -6.85 9.36 -2.67
N MET A 17 -6.94 8.74 -3.85
CA MET A 17 -7.52 7.41 -4.00
C MET A 17 -6.69 6.35 -3.25
N MET A 18 -5.38 6.33 -3.48
CA MET A 18 -4.45 5.35 -2.88
C MET A 18 -4.47 5.42 -1.35
N GLY A 19 -4.62 6.62 -0.76
CA GLY A 19 -4.75 6.79 0.69
C GLY A 19 -5.97 6.13 1.33
N ASN A 20 -6.98 5.78 0.54
CA ASN A 20 -8.22 5.17 1.03
C ASN A 20 -8.29 3.65 0.79
N ILE A 21 -7.26 3.07 0.18
CA ILE A 21 -7.24 1.66 -0.21
C ILE A 21 -5.92 1.01 0.16
N HIS A 22 -5.96 -0.29 0.41
CA HIS A 22 -4.76 -1.12 0.47
C HIS A 22 -4.72 -1.99 -0.79
N PRO A 23 -3.84 -1.71 -1.77
CA PRO A 23 -3.72 -2.55 -2.95
C PRO A 23 -3.15 -3.91 -2.54
N ASP A 24 -4.03 -4.90 -2.41
CA ASP A 24 -3.63 -6.30 -2.30
C ASP A 24 -2.87 -6.67 -3.59
N GLY A 25 -1.58 -6.99 -3.48
CA GLY A 25 -0.58 -7.01 -4.57
C GLY A 25 -0.79 -7.97 -5.76
N GLU A 26 -2.01 -8.43 -6.02
CA GLU A 26 -2.37 -9.08 -7.28
C GLU A 26 -2.48 -8.03 -8.39
N ALA A 27 -1.61 -8.11 -9.40
CA ALA A 27 -1.55 -7.15 -10.50
C ALA A 27 -2.90 -6.93 -11.21
N GLN A 28 -3.73 -7.97 -11.30
CA GLN A 28 -5.08 -7.90 -11.89
C GLN A 28 -6.01 -6.95 -11.12
N LYS A 29 -5.87 -6.86 -9.78
CA LYS A 29 -6.69 -5.97 -8.94
C LYS A 29 -6.28 -4.51 -9.11
N ILE A 30 -4.98 -4.23 -9.27
CA ILE A 30 -4.47 -2.89 -9.56
C ILE A 30 -5.03 -2.39 -10.89
N SER A 31 -5.10 -3.25 -11.91
CA SER A 31 -5.59 -2.82 -13.22
C SER A 31 -7.06 -2.39 -13.19
N SER A 32 -7.93 -3.18 -12.56
CA SER A 32 -9.34 -2.82 -12.39
C SER A 32 -9.54 -1.54 -11.58
N LEU A 33 -8.70 -1.32 -10.57
CA LEU A 33 -8.72 -0.12 -9.75
C LEU A 33 -8.36 1.14 -10.56
N ILE A 34 -7.31 1.07 -11.38
CA ILE A 34 -6.85 2.22 -12.18
C ILE A 34 -7.85 2.57 -13.28
N ARG A 35 -8.50 1.58 -13.89
CA ARG A 35 -9.63 1.84 -14.79
C ARG A 35 -10.80 2.52 -14.08
N THR A 36 -11.15 2.06 -12.88
CA THR A 36 -12.19 2.69 -12.06
C THR A 36 -11.82 4.13 -11.68
N PHE A 37 -10.54 4.38 -11.43
CA PHE A 37 -10.00 5.71 -11.17
C PHE A 37 -10.18 6.64 -12.38
N GLN A 38 -9.77 6.20 -13.57
CA GLN A 38 -9.90 6.93 -14.83
C GLN A 38 -11.36 7.37 -15.06
N GLU A 39 -12.30 6.43 -15.04
CA GLU A 39 -13.73 6.70 -15.22
C GLU A 39 -14.26 7.71 -14.18
N ALA A 40 -13.84 7.56 -12.92
CA ALA A 40 -14.26 8.46 -11.85
C ALA A 40 -13.63 9.85 -11.92
N TYR A 41 -12.39 9.97 -12.41
CA TYR A 41 -11.69 11.25 -12.59
C TYR A 41 -12.31 12.04 -13.73
N ILE A 42 -12.51 11.42 -14.90
CA ILE A 42 -13.14 12.05 -16.07
C ILE A 42 -14.54 12.57 -15.72
N ARG A 43 -15.35 11.75 -15.03
CA ARG A 43 -16.70 12.13 -14.62
C ARG A 43 -16.73 13.32 -13.66
N GLN A 44 -15.70 13.50 -12.83
CA GLN A 44 -15.62 14.60 -11.86
C GLN A 44 -14.95 15.85 -12.44
N ASN A 45 -14.13 15.68 -13.49
CA ASN A 45 -13.35 16.73 -14.12
C ASN A 45 -13.57 16.78 -15.66
N PRO A 46 -14.81 16.83 -16.17
CA PRO A 46 -15.08 16.64 -17.60
C PRO A 46 -14.44 17.74 -18.48
N GLU A 47 -14.46 19.00 -18.02
CA GLU A 47 -13.88 20.12 -18.77
C GLU A 47 -12.36 19.99 -18.84
N LYS A 48 -11.71 19.74 -17.69
CA LYS A 48 -10.27 19.56 -17.60
C LYS A 48 -9.81 18.36 -18.44
N ALA A 49 -10.49 17.23 -18.30
CA ALA A 49 -10.16 16.02 -19.06
C ALA A 49 -10.32 16.22 -20.58
N GLY A 50 -11.36 16.94 -21.02
CA GLY A 50 -11.58 17.20 -22.44
C GLY A 50 -10.67 18.26 -23.06
N ILE A 51 -10.03 19.11 -22.24
CA ILE A 51 -9.06 20.12 -22.69
C ILE A 51 -7.64 19.56 -22.68
N GLU A 52 -7.27 18.82 -21.63
CA GLU A 52 -5.89 18.39 -21.37
C GLU A 52 -5.52 17.07 -22.05
N PHE A 53 -6.49 16.21 -22.34
CA PHE A 53 -6.26 14.89 -22.93
C PHE A 53 -7.08 14.73 -24.21
N HIS A 54 -6.46 14.18 -25.25
CA HIS A 54 -7.16 13.84 -26.46
C HIS A 54 -7.74 12.44 -26.43
N ASP A 55 -7.07 11.51 -25.74
CA ASP A 55 -7.53 10.16 -25.50
C ASP A 55 -7.85 9.95 -24.00
N PRO A 56 -9.10 9.58 -23.65
CA PRO A 56 -9.44 9.19 -22.29
C PRO A 56 -8.52 8.12 -21.69
N GLU A 57 -7.99 7.19 -22.50
CA GLU A 57 -7.10 6.10 -22.06
C GLU A 57 -5.73 6.62 -21.57
N THR A 58 -5.37 7.85 -21.94
CA THR A 58 -4.13 8.50 -21.48
C THR A 58 -4.12 8.72 -19.98
N ILE A 59 -5.27 8.99 -19.35
CA ILE A 59 -5.35 9.14 -17.89
C ILE A 59 -5.04 7.79 -17.21
N GLU A 60 -5.51 6.68 -17.77
CA GLU A 60 -5.21 5.33 -17.25
C GLU A 60 -3.70 5.05 -17.36
N THR A 61 -3.13 5.30 -18.54
CA THR A 61 -1.71 5.09 -18.85
C THR A 61 -0.81 5.95 -17.97
N LEU A 62 -1.13 7.23 -17.82
CA LEU A 62 -0.42 8.17 -16.97
C LEU A 62 -0.49 7.75 -15.49
N ALA A 63 -1.64 7.25 -15.02
CA ALA A 63 -1.77 6.75 -13.66
C ALA A 63 -0.85 5.55 -13.39
N TYR A 64 -0.73 4.59 -14.31
CA TYR A 64 0.27 3.51 -14.17
C TYR A 64 1.69 4.05 -14.17
N SER A 65 2.00 4.99 -15.06
CA SER A 65 3.31 5.62 -15.15
C SER A 65 3.70 6.30 -13.83
N ILE A 66 2.77 7.00 -13.20
CA ILE A 66 2.95 7.61 -11.87
C ILE A 66 3.18 6.54 -10.79
N LEU A 67 2.42 5.43 -10.80
CA LEU A 67 2.63 4.34 -9.83
C LEU A 67 3.98 3.63 -10.02
N MET A 68 4.44 3.48 -11.27
CA MET A 68 5.77 2.95 -11.57
C MET A 68 6.86 3.89 -11.07
N LEU A 69 6.72 5.20 -11.31
CA LEU A 69 7.63 6.21 -10.78
C LEU A 69 7.67 6.17 -9.24
N HIS A 70 6.51 6.14 -8.59
CA HIS A 70 6.41 6.02 -7.14
C HIS A 70 7.16 4.78 -6.63
N THR A 71 6.92 3.62 -7.25
CA THR A 71 7.59 2.37 -6.88
C THR A 71 9.10 2.49 -7.05
N ASP A 72 9.58 3.10 -8.13
CA ASP A 72 11.00 3.31 -8.36
C ASP A 72 11.64 4.29 -7.33
N LEU A 73 10.95 5.38 -6.98
CA LEU A 73 11.44 6.39 -6.03
C LEU A 73 11.39 5.96 -4.55
N TYR A 74 10.52 5.03 -4.17
CA TYR A 74 10.35 4.67 -2.76
C TYR A 74 10.63 3.19 -2.42
N ASN A 75 10.81 2.31 -3.42
CA ASN A 75 11.23 0.94 -3.14
C ASN A 75 12.70 0.89 -2.68
N PRO A 76 12.99 0.48 -1.43
CA PRO A 76 14.35 0.46 -0.90
C PRO A 76 15.29 -0.53 -1.63
N ASN A 77 14.74 -1.46 -2.41
CA ASN A 77 15.51 -2.44 -3.17
C ASN A 77 15.90 -1.97 -4.57
N VAL A 78 15.40 -0.82 -5.06
CA VAL A 78 15.64 -0.38 -6.45
C VAL A 78 17.14 -0.23 -6.75
N ASN A 79 17.90 0.29 -5.79
CA ASN A 79 19.35 0.50 -5.91
C ASN A 79 20.15 -0.80 -6.04
N ARG A 80 19.55 -1.96 -5.75
CA ARG A 80 20.16 -3.28 -5.95
C ARG A 80 20.10 -3.74 -7.40
N HIS A 81 19.17 -3.19 -8.18
CA HIS A 81 18.85 -3.63 -9.54
C HIS A 81 19.09 -2.54 -10.59
N GLY A 82 19.33 -1.29 -10.19
CA GLY A 82 19.64 -0.19 -11.10
C GLY A 82 19.71 1.17 -10.42
N ARG A 83 19.84 2.23 -11.23
CA ARG A 83 19.64 3.62 -10.79
C ARG A 83 18.16 3.97 -10.82
N ARG A 84 17.74 4.89 -9.95
CA ARG A 84 16.38 5.46 -9.98
C ARG A 84 16.10 6.19 -11.29
N MET A 85 14.84 6.21 -11.68
CA MET A 85 14.28 6.94 -12.81
C MET A 85 14.48 8.44 -12.58
N THR A 86 15.19 9.11 -13.49
CA THR A 86 15.33 10.57 -13.47
C THR A 86 14.11 11.23 -14.10
N VAL A 87 13.95 12.54 -13.89
CA VAL A 87 12.89 13.32 -14.58
C VAL A 87 12.99 13.18 -16.10
N GLY A 88 14.20 13.12 -16.67
CA GLY A 88 14.40 12.93 -18.11
C GLY A 88 13.96 11.54 -18.58
N ASP A 89 14.19 10.50 -17.77
CA ASP A 89 13.68 9.17 -18.07
C ASP A 89 12.15 9.14 -17.96
N PHE A 90 11.56 9.80 -16.97
CA PHE A 90 10.11 9.88 -16.82
C PHE A 90 9.45 10.59 -18.01
N ILE A 91 9.99 11.71 -18.47
CA ILE A 91 9.50 12.40 -19.68
C ILE A 91 9.58 11.46 -20.89
N LYS A 92 10.74 10.82 -21.09
CA LYS A 92 10.94 9.89 -22.21
C LYS A 92 9.97 8.71 -22.18
N ASN A 93 9.72 8.15 -21.00
CA ASN A 93 8.80 7.03 -20.83
C ASN A 93 7.33 7.38 -21.10
N ASN A 94 6.99 8.67 -21.09
CA ASN A 94 5.65 9.19 -21.34
C ASN A 94 5.54 9.94 -22.68
N GLN A 95 6.46 9.72 -23.62
CA GLN A 95 6.31 10.22 -24.97
C GLN A 95 5.17 9.51 -25.69
N GLU A 96 4.43 10.25 -26.50
CA GLU A 96 3.35 9.76 -27.38
C GLU A 96 2.18 9.06 -26.66
N ILE A 97 2.06 9.19 -25.33
CA ILE A 97 1.00 8.52 -24.54
C ILE A 97 -0.41 9.07 -24.76
N ASP A 98 -0.56 10.23 -25.39
CA ASP A 98 -1.84 10.88 -25.67
C ASP A 98 -2.36 10.59 -27.09
N GLY A 99 -2.64 9.31 -27.34
CA GLY A 99 -3.07 8.83 -28.64
C GLY A 99 -2.02 9.07 -29.74
N GLY A 100 -0.74 8.90 -29.41
CA GLY A 100 0.38 9.19 -30.31
C GLY A 100 0.94 10.61 -30.21
N ARG A 101 0.50 11.40 -29.20
CA ARG A 101 1.02 12.75 -28.92
C ARG A 101 1.69 12.85 -27.56
N ASP A 102 2.62 13.78 -27.45
CA ASP A 102 3.30 14.09 -26.21
C ASP A 102 2.43 14.97 -25.30
N LEU A 103 2.44 14.67 -24.00
CA LEU A 103 1.99 15.61 -22.98
C LEU A 103 3.03 16.74 -22.79
N PRO A 104 2.63 17.94 -22.35
CA PRO A 104 3.57 19.01 -22.07
C PRO A 104 4.66 18.59 -21.06
N ASN A 105 5.93 18.76 -21.44
CA ASN A 105 7.07 18.37 -20.59
C ASN A 105 7.04 19.06 -19.22
N GLU A 106 6.66 20.34 -19.16
CA GLU A 106 6.55 21.09 -17.91
C GLU A 106 5.56 20.43 -16.94
N TRP A 107 4.48 19.86 -17.46
CA TRP A 107 3.50 19.14 -16.66
C TRP A 107 4.07 17.84 -16.09
N LEU A 108 4.76 17.05 -16.92
CA LEU A 108 5.44 15.82 -16.49
C LEU A 108 6.53 16.10 -15.44
N VAL A 109 7.30 17.19 -15.60
CA VAL A 109 8.28 17.65 -14.59
C VAL A 109 7.59 18.01 -13.27
N SER A 110 6.44 18.68 -13.36
CA SER A 110 5.64 19.07 -12.19
C SER A 110 5.12 17.86 -11.42
N ILE A 111 4.58 16.86 -12.14
CA ILE A 111 4.14 15.57 -11.58
C ILE A 111 5.32 14.88 -10.91
N TYR A 112 6.44 14.72 -11.62
CA TYR A 112 7.65 14.06 -11.07
C TYR A 112 8.08 14.71 -9.75
N SER A 113 8.18 16.03 -9.73
CA SER A 113 8.64 16.79 -8.55
C SER A 113 7.71 16.59 -7.36
N ARG A 114 6.38 16.53 -7.58
CA ARG A 114 5.40 16.28 -6.51
C ARG A 114 5.40 14.83 -6.03
N ILE A 115 5.69 13.87 -6.91
CA ILE A 115 5.88 12.47 -6.50
C ILE A 115 7.16 12.31 -5.70
N GLU A 116 8.27 12.94 -6.11
CA GLU A 116 9.55 12.89 -5.40
C GLU A 116 9.48 13.57 -4.02
N ALA A 117 8.71 14.65 -3.91
CA ALA A 117 8.54 15.38 -2.66
C ALA A 117 7.75 14.60 -1.59
N GLU A 118 6.79 13.75 -1.98
CA GLU A 118 5.97 12.99 -1.03
C GLU A 118 5.60 11.59 -1.54
N GLU A 119 5.91 10.56 -0.74
CA GLU A 119 5.50 9.17 -0.99
C GLU A 119 3.98 9.00 -0.95
N PHE A 120 3.43 8.12 -1.79
CA PHE A 120 2.02 7.74 -1.71
C PHE A 120 1.81 6.92 -0.44
N LYS A 121 0.89 7.38 0.39
CA LYS A 121 0.43 6.61 1.55
C LYS A 121 -0.75 5.77 1.11
N THR A 122 -0.77 4.50 1.53
CA THR A 122 -1.91 3.62 1.38
C THR A 122 -2.62 3.43 2.70
N LEU A 123 -3.85 2.91 2.65
CA LEU A 123 -4.53 2.51 3.88
C LEU A 123 -3.70 1.40 4.56
N PRO A 124 -3.39 1.52 5.87
CA PRO A 124 -2.69 0.47 6.59
C PRO A 124 -3.48 -0.84 6.51
N ASP A 125 -2.79 -1.94 6.20
CA ASP A 125 -3.40 -3.26 6.26
C ASP A 125 -3.60 -3.67 7.72
N LEU A 126 -4.67 -4.42 7.97
CA LEU A 126 -4.97 -4.94 9.30
C LEU A 126 -3.81 -5.77 9.86
N THR A 127 -3.03 -6.40 8.98
CA THR A 127 -1.90 -7.23 9.37
C THR A 127 -0.58 -6.46 9.50
N ASP A 128 -0.50 -5.17 9.18
CA ASP A 128 0.76 -4.39 9.27
C ASP A 128 1.30 -4.34 10.70
N LYS A 129 0.43 -4.17 11.68
CA LYS A 129 0.80 -4.26 13.10
C LYS A 129 1.31 -5.66 13.45
N LEU A 130 0.71 -6.71 12.89
CA LEU A 130 1.17 -8.09 13.11
C LEU A 130 2.53 -8.34 12.45
N ARG A 131 2.76 -7.85 11.23
CA ARG A 131 4.06 -7.93 10.55
C ARG A 131 5.15 -7.20 11.34
N TYR A 132 4.82 -6.05 11.93
CA TYR A 132 5.75 -5.35 12.82
C TYR A 132 6.14 -6.22 14.02
N ILE A 133 5.17 -6.81 14.71
CA ILE A 133 5.40 -7.68 15.87
C ILE A 133 6.16 -8.94 15.47
N ASP A 134 5.80 -9.55 14.34
CA ASP A 134 6.47 -10.74 13.80
C ASP A 134 7.98 -10.54 13.67
N ARG A 135 8.42 -9.35 13.24
CA ARG A 135 9.84 -8.98 13.14
C ARG A 135 10.53 -8.82 14.49
N LEU A 136 9.79 -8.48 15.54
CA LEU A 136 10.32 -8.36 16.90
C LEU A 136 10.42 -9.72 17.60
N LEU A 137 9.52 -10.66 17.29
CA LEU A 137 9.52 -12.00 17.85
C LEU A 137 10.75 -12.78 17.35
N LYS A 138 11.48 -13.41 18.29
CA LYS A 138 12.65 -14.23 18.03
C LYS A 138 12.60 -15.50 18.88
N GLY A 139 13.33 -16.53 18.45
CA GLY A 139 13.51 -17.77 19.21
C GLY A 139 12.51 -18.88 18.85
N PRO A 140 12.66 -20.06 19.49
CA PRO A 140 11.97 -21.30 19.10
C PRO A 140 10.46 -21.29 19.35
N LEU A 141 9.96 -20.31 20.10
CA LEU A 141 8.53 -20.15 20.40
C LEU A 141 7.81 -19.25 19.40
N LYS A 142 8.51 -18.68 18.41
CA LYS A 142 7.87 -17.88 17.36
C LYS A 142 7.00 -18.79 16.48
N PRO A 143 5.69 -18.53 16.33
CA PRO A 143 4.85 -19.30 15.42
C PRO A 143 5.28 -19.10 13.96
N GLU A 144 5.32 -20.17 13.17
CA GLU A 144 5.65 -20.10 11.74
C GLU A 144 4.67 -19.24 10.94
N THR A 145 3.40 -19.22 11.34
CA THR A 145 2.31 -18.49 10.67
C THR A 145 1.69 -17.43 11.57
N PHE A 146 2.53 -16.54 12.13
CA PHE A 146 2.06 -15.49 13.03
C PHE A 146 1.17 -14.45 12.33
N VAL A 147 1.50 -14.05 11.10
CA VAL A 147 0.76 -13.06 10.31
C VAL A 147 -0.32 -13.76 9.47
N GLN A 148 -1.59 -13.53 9.82
CA GLN A 148 -2.76 -14.08 9.11
C GLN A 148 -3.84 -12.99 8.98
N ARG A 149 -4.60 -12.98 7.88
CA ARG A 149 -5.63 -11.95 7.61
C ARG A 149 -6.67 -11.79 8.71
N TYR A 150 -7.05 -12.88 9.36
CA TYR A 150 -8.07 -12.91 10.41
C TYR A 150 -7.51 -12.65 11.82
N ARG A 151 -6.19 -12.59 11.99
CA ARG A 151 -5.59 -12.28 13.28
C ARG A 151 -5.60 -10.78 13.51
N ARG A 152 -5.87 -10.38 14.75
CA ARG A 152 -5.77 -8.99 15.20
C ARG A 152 -5.07 -8.95 16.55
N LEU A 153 -4.25 -7.91 16.74
CA LEU A 153 -3.68 -7.62 18.03
C LEU A 153 -4.75 -6.93 18.89
N ILE A 154 -5.04 -7.49 20.07
CA ILE A 154 -6.05 -6.95 20.98
C ILE A 154 -5.40 -6.12 22.09
N GLY A 155 -4.21 -6.49 22.55
CA GLY A 155 -3.49 -5.74 23.59
C GLY A 155 -2.13 -6.34 23.93
N TRP A 156 -1.41 -5.67 24.81
CA TRP A 156 -0.15 -6.12 25.38
C TRP A 156 -0.30 -6.27 26.88
N THR A 157 0.24 -7.36 27.43
CA THR A 157 0.33 -7.56 28.87
C THR A 157 1.72 -8.07 29.24
N PHE A 158 2.12 -7.80 30.47
CA PHE A 158 3.35 -8.33 31.05
C PHE A 158 2.95 -9.43 32.03
N ALA A 159 3.47 -10.63 31.81
CA ALA A 159 3.25 -11.77 32.70
C ALA A 159 4.60 -12.22 33.28
N GLN A 160 4.55 -12.85 34.45
CA GLN A 160 5.67 -13.59 35.01
C GLN A 160 5.26 -15.05 35.11
N GLU A 161 6.07 -15.92 34.52
CA GLU A 161 5.87 -17.37 34.59
C GLU A 161 6.35 -17.87 35.96
N VAL A 162 5.45 -18.47 36.74
CA VAL A 162 5.81 -19.12 38.01
C VAL A 162 5.88 -20.62 37.78
N SER A 163 7.07 -21.20 37.91
CA SER A 163 7.29 -22.64 37.79
C SER A 163 7.78 -23.21 39.13
N GLY A 164 6.89 -23.91 39.84
CA GLY A 164 7.16 -24.43 41.19
C GLY A 164 7.12 -23.36 42.30
N GLU A 165 7.86 -23.57 43.39
CA GLU A 165 7.98 -22.65 44.55
C GLU A 165 9.02 -21.52 44.36
N LEU A 166 9.75 -21.51 43.25
CA LEU A 166 10.79 -20.51 42.98
C LEU A 166 10.27 -19.50 41.93
N LEU A 167 10.20 -18.22 42.30
CA LEU A 167 9.88 -17.13 41.37
C LEU A 167 11.03 -16.95 40.36
N ILE A 168 10.94 -17.62 39.22
CA ILE A 168 11.80 -17.33 38.08
C ILE A 168 11.23 -16.08 37.40
N SER A 169 11.83 -14.91 37.67
CA SER A 169 11.45 -13.67 36.97
C SER A 169 11.91 -13.75 35.50
N LYS A 170 11.09 -14.37 34.66
CA LYS A 170 11.15 -14.16 33.21
C LYS A 170 10.21 -13.00 32.90
N ARG A 171 10.76 -11.92 32.34
CA ARG A 171 9.95 -10.92 31.64
C ARG A 171 9.53 -11.55 30.31
N SER A 172 8.39 -12.24 30.30
CA SER A 172 7.78 -12.71 29.07
C SER A 172 6.80 -11.64 28.58
N ILE A 173 6.91 -11.31 27.29
CA ILE A 173 5.82 -10.66 26.58
C ILE A 173 4.89 -11.79 26.17
N GLU A 174 3.81 -11.98 26.92
CA GLU A 174 2.70 -12.78 26.41
C GLU A 174 1.88 -11.90 25.48
N LEU A 175 2.07 -12.15 24.19
CA LEU A 175 1.09 -11.74 23.21
C LEU A 175 -0.14 -12.63 23.39
N SER A 176 -1.09 -12.16 24.20
CA SER A 176 -2.44 -12.69 24.21
C SER A 176 -3.09 -12.29 22.88
N VAL A 177 -2.77 -13.02 21.82
CA VAL A 177 -3.61 -13.03 20.61
C VAL A 177 -4.87 -13.77 21.02
N ILE A 178 -5.86 -13.05 21.56
CA ILE A 178 -7.19 -13.63 21.75
C ILE A 178 -7.75 -13.86 20.35
N TYR A 179 -7.83 -15.12 19.97
CA TYR A 179 -8.40 -15.53 18.69
C TYR A 179 -9.88 -15.17 18.70
N ALA A 180 -10.27 -14.17 17.93
CA ALA A 180 -11.61 -14.14 17.38
C ALA A 180 -11.54 -14.93 16.07
N ASP A 181 -11.54 -16.26 16.17
CA ASP A 181 -11.74 -17.13 15.00
C ASP A 181 -13.17 -16.90 14.53
N SER A 182 -13.34 -16.08 13.51
CA SER A 182 -14.59 -16.03 12.73
C SER A 182 -14.51 -17.02 11.57
N LYS A 183 -13.98 -18.22 11.82
CA LYS A 183 -14.25 -19.41 11.00
C LYS A 183 -15.46 -20.12 11.64
N PRO A 184 -16.48 -20.51 10.88
CA PRO A 184 -17.70 -21.07 11.46
C PRO A 184 -17.57 -22.39 12.23
N ASP A 185 -16.42 -23.08 12.29
CA ASP A 185 -16.41 -24.48 12.77
C ASP A 185 -15.17 -24.98 13.55
N ASP A 186 -14.23 -24.12 13.98
CA ASP A 186 -13.05 -24.61 14.71
C ASP A 186 -13.05 -24.21 16.19
N ASN A 187 -13.20 -25.23 17.04
CA ASN A 187 -13.17 -25.16 18.49
C ASN A 187 -12.00 -24.31 19.03
N ILE A 188 -12.32 -23.44 19.99
CA ILE A 188 -11.39 -22.65 20.78
C ILE A 188 -10.47 -23.59 21.57
N ILE A 189 -9.28 -23.89 21.04
CA ILE A 189 -8.22 -24.56 21.81
C ILE A 189 -7.30 -23.47 22.37
N ALA A 190 -7.61 -23.03 23.59
CA ALA A 190 -6.63 -22.38 24.46
C ALA A 190 -5.57 -23.42 24.85
N GLY A 191 -4.54 -23.57 24.01
CA GLY A 191 -3.46 -24.53 24.23
C GLY A 191 -2.49 -24.06 25.31
N LYS A 192 -2.76 -24.43 26.57
CA LYS A 192 -1.77 -24.46 27.66
C LYS A 192 -0.95 -25.74 27.49
N LYS A 193 0.32 -25.66 27.10
CA LYS A 193 1.21 -26.84 27.11
C LYS A 193 2.06 -26.87 28.38
N ARG A 194 2.00 -28.02 29.04
CA ARG A 194 2.73 -28.42 30.25
C ARG A 194 4.24 -28.49 30.00
#